data_AF-G0GDM4-F1
#
_entry.id   AF-G0GDM4-F1
#
_cell.length_a   1.000
_cell.length_b   1.000
_cell.length_c   1.000
_cell.angle_alpha   90.00
_cell.angle_beta   90.00
_cell.angle_gamma   90.00
#
_symmetry.space_group_name_H-M   'P 1'
#
loop_
_entity.id
_entity.type
_entity.pdbx_description
1 polymer ?
#
loop_
_entity_poly.entity_id
_entity_poly.type
_entity_poly.pdbx_seq_one_letter_code
_entity_poly.pdbx_strand_id
1 'polypeptide(L)'
;MAYFFVFNKLGYVQSRTTDKGCILCHIAQHDGTVPELVLWEDETFMVSVNLYPYNPGHLLLFPRHHTEDIRDLTGEQQVRLIDLTRACLTLLDHTYHPSGYNVGFNMGLCAGASIPHLHQHIIPRFPNEIGIGELLGGNRILVEDPRRTLDRLKETAREKGLFPPPS
;
A
#
# COMPACT_ATOMS: atom_id res chain seq x y z
N MET A 1 10.46 -15.92 -27.37
CA MET A 1 10.32 -14.99 -26.23
C MET A 1 8.84 -14.63 -26.12
N ALA A 2 8.09 -15.31 -25.26
CA ALA A 2 6.68 -15.06 -25.07
C ALA A 2 6.50 -13.92 -24.05
N TYR A 3 5.98 -12.79 -24.51
CA TYR A 3 5.59 -11.68 -23.64
C TYR A 3 4.43 -12.13 -22.74
N PHE A 4 4.63 -12.09 -21.43
CA PHE A 4 3.59 -12.33 -20.42
C PHE A 4 2.59 -11.17 -20.44
N PHE A 5 1.45 -11.37 -21.10
CA PHE A 5 0.31 -10.47 -20.98
C PHE A 5 -0.54 -10.89 -19.78
N VAL A 6 -0.55 -10.07 -18.73
CA VAL A 6 -1.44 -10.25 -17.56
C VAL A 6 -2.82 -9.68 -17.92
N PHE A 7 -3.66 -10.50 -18.57
CA PHE A 7 -4.97 -10.08 -19.09
C PHE A 7 -5.95 -9.57 -18.03
N ASN A 8 -5.81 -9.97 -16.76
CA ASN A 8 -6.66 -9.46 -15.67
C ASN A 8 -6.25 -8.08 -15.14
N LYS A 9 -5.00 -7.65 -15.33
CA LYS A 9 -4.57 -6.31 -14.94
C LYS A 9 -5.10 -5.28 -15.94
N LEU A 10 -5.33 -5.66 -17.20
CA LEU A 10 -5.85 -4.77 -18.24
C LEU A 10 -7.26 -4.25 -17.94
N GLY A 11 -8.15 -5.05 -17.35
CA GLY A 11 -9.51 -4.58 -17.00
C GLY A 11 -9.54 -3.48 -15.93
N TYR A 12 -8.60 -3.51 -14.98
CA TYR A 12 -8.48 -2.50 -13.91
C TYR A 12 -7.50 -1.38 -14.27
N VAL A 13 -6.43 -1.68 -15.00
CA VAL A 13 -5.52 -0.67 -15.59
C VAL A 13 -6.24 0.14 -16.68
N GLN A 14 -7.35 -0.36 -17.23
CA GLN A 14 -8.28 0.39 -18.07
C GLN A 14 -9.22 1.33 -17.30
N SER A 15 -9.34 1.24 -15.96
CA SER A 15 -9.82 2.39 -15.17
C SER A 15 -8.68 3.40 -15.01
N ARG A 16 -8.14 3.82 -16.15
CA ARG A 16 -7.24 4.96 -16.29
C ARG A 16 -8.03 6.16 -15.81
N THR A 17 -7.79 6.59 -14.58
CA THR A 17 -8.73 7.46 -13.86
C THR A 17 -10.08 6.74 -13.75
N THR A 18 -10.68 6.68 -12.57
CA THR A 18 -12.15 6.71 -12.61
C THR A 18 -12.49 7.98 -13.40
N ASP A 19 -13.63 8.06 -14.08
CA ASP A 19 -14.15 9.37 -14.54
C ASP A 19 -14.33 10.39 -13.37
N LYS A 20 -13.80 10.10 -12.17
CA LYS A 20 -13.91 10.77 -10.89
C LYS A 20 -12.57 11.29 -10.32
N GLY A 21 -11.39 10.93 -10.84
CA GLY A 21 -10.10 11.49 -10.39
C GLY A 21 -9.10 10.49 -9.78
N CYS A 22 -8.14 10.99 -8.99
CA CYS A 22 -7.11 10.16 -8.33
C CYS A 22 -7.68 9.47 -7.08
N ILE A 23 -7.60 8.14 -7.01
CA ILE A 23 -8.14 7.36 -5.89
C ILE A 23 -7.48 7.67 -4.54
N LEU A 24 -6.18 7.96 -4.52
CA LEU A 24 -5.48 8.29 -3.27
C LEU A 24 -5.82 9.71 -2.80
N CYS A 25 -6.15 10.62 -3.72
CA CYS A 25 -6.71 11.92 -3.35
C CYS A 25 -8.09 11.78 -2.72
N HIS A 26 -8.97 10.93 -3.27
CA HIS A 26 -10.27 10.66 -2.65
C HIS A 26 -10.15 10.09 -1.23
N ILE A 27 -9.22 9.14 -1.01
CA ILE A 27 -8.91 8.62 0.33
C ILE A 27 -8.39 9.74 1.24
N ALA A 28 -7.47 10.58 0.76
CA ALA A 28 -6.92 11.70 1.54
C ALA A 28 -7.94 12.79 1.88
N GLN A 29 -9.04 12.87 1.14
CA GLN A 29 -10.12 13.84 1.35
C GLN A 29 -11.28 13.28 2.18
N HIS A 30 -11.29 11.97 2.49
CA HIS A 30 -12.41 11.27 3.15
C HIS A 30 -13.77 11.53 2.50
N ASP A 31 -13.81 11.60 1.16
CA ASP A 31 -15.03 11.98 0.43
C ASP A 31 -15.99 10.79 0.19
N GLY A 32 -15.62 9.59 0.63
CA GLY A 32 -16.42 8.37 0.50
C GLY A 32 -16.56 7.84 -0.93
N THR A 33 -15.85 8.39 -1.92
CA THR A 33 -15.89 7.95 -3.32
C THR A 33 -15.34 6.54 -3.49
N VAL A 34 -14.37 6.16 -2.65
CA VAL A 34 -13.73 4.84 -2.66
C VAL A 34 -13.71 4.24 -1.25
N PRO A 35 -13.70 2.90 -1.10
CA PRO A 35 -13.54 2.27 0.21
C PRO A 35 -12.24 2.68 0.89
N GLU A 36 -12.34 3.18 2.12
CA GLU A 36 -11.19 3.63 2.91
C GLU A 36 -10.73 2.52 3.85
N LEU A 37 -9.51 2.04 3.65
CA LEU A 37 -8.85 1.09 4.55
C LEU A 37 -7.70 1.77 5.30
N VAL A 38 -7.95 2.99 5.80
CA VAL A 38 -6.96 3.83 6.47
C VAL A 38 -6.62 3.26 7.84
N LEU A 39 -5.35 2.92 8.01
CA LEU A 39 -4.75 2.45 9.27
C LEU A 39 -4.37 3.64 10.14
N TRP A 40 -3.72 4.64 9.55
CA TRP A 40 -3.21 5.81 10.24
C TRP A 40 -3.00 6.97 9.27
N GLU A 41 -3.07 8.20 9.77
CA GLU A 41 -2.80 9.43 9.02
C GLU A 41 -2.26 10.54 9.93
N ASP A 42 -1.54 11.50 9.34
CA ASP A 42 -1.26 12.82 9.90
C ASP A 42 -1.43 13.91 8.83
N GLU A 43 -0.99 15.14 9.08
CA GLU A 43 -1.10 16.25 8.12
C GLU A 43 -0.34 16.04 6.80
N THR A 44 0.60 15.09 6.76
CA THR A 44 1.54 14.91 5.63
C THR A 44 1.35 13.59 4.90
N PHE A 45 1.09 12.50 5.61
CA PHE A 45 1.07 11.13 5.09
C PHE A 45 -0.14 10.34 5.58
N MET A 46 -0.45 9.29 4.82
CA MET A 46 -1.42 8.27 5.19
C MET A 46 -0.82 6.89 5.01
N VAL A 47 -1.27 5.96 5.85
CA VAL A 47 -1.02 4.52 5.74
C VAL A 47 -2.36 3.83 5.58
N SER A 48 -2.53 3.05 4.52
CA SER A 48 -3.72 2.25 4.28
C SER A 48 -3.38 0.80 3.96
N VAL A 49 -4.33 -0.09 4.19
CA VAL A 49 -4.23 -1.47 3.69
C VAL A 49 -4.60 -1.46 2.21
N ASN A 50 -3.78 -2.12 1.39
CA ASN A 50 -4.09 -2.27 -0.02
C ASN A 50 -5.34 -3.15 -0.20
N LEU A 51 -6.34 -2.64 -0.93
CA LEU A 51 -7.56 -3.37 -1.25
C LEU A 51 -7.31 -4.64 -2.08
N TYR A 52 -6.24 -4.66 -2.87
CA TYR A 52 -5.81 -5.80 -3.69
C TYR A 52 -4.41 -6.26 -3.28
N PRO A 53 -4.27 -6.86 -2.08
CA PRO A 53 -2.96 -7.15 -1.50
C PRO A 53 -2.22 -8.26 -2.26
N TYR A 54 -0.88 -8.25 -2.20
CA TYR A 54 -0.08 -9.40 -2.63
C TYR A 54 -0.09 -10.47 -1.54
N ASN A 55 0.04 -10.05 -0.29
CA ASN A 55 -0.01 -10.86 0.92
C ASN A 55 -0.78 -10.12 2.03
N PRO A 56 -1.31 -10.83 3.04
CA PRO A 56 -1.84 -10.19 4.25
C PRO A 56 -0.86 -9.17 4.83
N GLY A 57 -1.39 -8.02 5.26
CA GLY A 57 -0.57 -6.90 5.75
C GLY A 57 0.11 -6.06 4.66
N HIS A 58 -0.25 -6.19 3.38
CA HIS A 58 0.25 -5.27 2.34
C HIS A 58 -0.28 -3.85 2.58
N LEU A 59 0.63 -2.94 2.94
CA LEU A 59 0.34 -1.53 3.19
C LEU A 59 0.74 -0.64 2.01
N LEU A 60 0.01 0.46 1.86
CA LEU A 60 0.36 1.62 1.04
C LEU A 60 0.66 2.80 1.98
N LEU A 61 1.84 3.39 1.84
CA LEU A 61 2.23 4.64 2.50
C LEU A 61 2.36 5.73 1.44
N PHE A 62 1.57 6.80 1.55
CA PHE A 62 1.49 7.84 0.52
C PHE A 62 1.30 9.24 1.12
N PRO A 63 1.82 10.30 0.47
CA PRO A 63 1.58 11.67 0.90
C PRO A 63 0.12 12.06 0.66
N ARG A 64 -0.43 12.92 1.51
CA ARG A 64 -1.80 13.45 1.35
C ARG A 64 -1.93 14.34 0.12
N HIS A 65 -0.92 15.18 -0.13
CA HIS A 65 -0.87 15.99 -1.34
C HIS A 65 -0.55 15.11 -2.55
N HIS A 66 -1.08 15.52 -3.71
CA HIS A 66 -0.84 14.82 -4.95
C HIS A 66 0.57 15.11 -5.47
N THR A 67 1.38 14.05 -5.60
CA THR A 67 2.65 14.02 -6.32
C THR A 67 2.81 12.63 -6.90
N GLU A 68 3.56 12.46 -7.98
CA GLU A 68 3.84 11.15 -8.59
C GLU A 68 5.30 10.71 -8.41
N ASP A 69 6.17 11.60 -7.93
CA ASP A 69 7.61 11.39 -7.90
C ASP A 69 8.18 11.68 -6.51
N ILE A 70 8.97 10.74 -5.99
CA ILE A 70 9.60 10.88 -4.67
C ILE A 70 10.52 12.12 -4.58
N ARG A 71 11.03 12.60 -5.72
CA ARG A 71 11.89 13.79 -5.80
C ARG A 71 11.15 15.09 -5.49
N ASP A 72 9.82 15.08 -5.53
CA ASP A 72 9.00 16.25 -5.19
C ASP A 72 8.79 16.42 -3.68
N LEU A 73 9.13 15.39 -2.88
CA LEU A 73 9.04 15.47 -1.42
C LEU A 73 10.12 16.38 -0.85
N THR A 74 9.74 17.21 0.12
CA THR A 74 10.72 18.00 0.91
C THR A 74 11.63 17.08 1.72
N GLY A 75 12.78 17.60 2.17
CA GLY A 75 13.70 16.83 3.03
C GLY A 75 13.03 16.32 4.32
N GLU A 76 12.15 17.12 4.91
CA GLU A 76 11.37 16.73 6.09
C GLU A 76 10.38 15.60 5.77
N GLN A 77 9.68 15.69 4.64
CA GLN A 77 8.76 14.64 4.18
C GLN A 77 9.50 13.34 3.88
N GLN A 78 10.72 13.39 3.34
CA GLN A 78 11.54 12.21 3.09
C GLN A 78 11.96 11.53 4.41
N VAL A 79 12.35 12.29 5.43
CA VAL A 79 12.64 11.73 6.77
C VAL A 79 11.38 11.10 7.36
N ARG A 80 10.26 11.81 7.31
CA ARG A 80 8.97 11.32 7.82
C ARG A 80 8.52 10.03 7.12
N LEU A 81 8.69 9.94 5.80
CA LEU A 81 8.43 8.74 5.01
C LEU A 81 9.23 7.53 5.54
N ILE A 82 10.52 7.72 5.83
CA ILE A 82 11.37 6.65 6.37
C ILE A 82 10.95 6.25 7.79
N ASP A 83 10.63 7.22 8.65
CA ASP A 83 10.15 6.93 10.01
C ASP A 83 8.83 6.14 10.00
N LEU A 84 7.89 6.52 9.13
CA LEU A 84 6.62 5.81 8.95
C LEU A 84 6.83 4.43 8.33
N THR A 85 7.77 4.28 7.40
CA THR A 85 8.16 2.96 6.86
C THR A 85 8.62 2.06 7.99
N ARG A 86 9.51 2.54 8.88
CA ARG A 86 10.00 1.77 10.03
C ARG A 86 8.87 1.40 10.99
N ALA A 87 7.97 2.33 11.28
CA ALA A 87 6.82 2.07 12.14
C ALA A 87 5.89 1.00 11.55
N CYS A 88 5.66 1.03 10.22
CA CYS A 88 4.87 0.02 9.52
C CYS A 88 5.52 -1.37 9.64
N LEU A 89 6.83 -1.47 9.44
CA LEU A 89 7.56 -2.73 9.57
C LEU A 89 7.47 -3.30 10.99
N THR A 90 7.69 -2.47 12.03
CA THR A 90 7.54 -2.90 13.43
C THR A 90 6.11 -3.39 13.73
N LEU A 91 5.09 -2.70 13.22
CA LEU A 91 3.71 -3.13 13.39
C LEU A 91 3.47 -4.50 12.73
N LEU A 92 3.94 -4.67 11.49
CA LEU A 92 3.79 -5.92 10.74
C LEU A 92 4.54 -7.08 11.39
N ASP A 93 5.71 -6.84 11.99
CA ASP A 93 6.45 -7.82 12.78
C ASP A 93 5.60 -8.34 13.94
N HIS A 94 4.94 -7.44 14.68
CA HIS A 94 4.07 -7.81 15.80
C HIS A 94 2.77 -8.51 15.36
N THR A 95 2.18 -8.10 14.23
CA THR A 95 0.87 -8.64 13.80
C THR A 95 1.01 -9.98 13.06
N TYR A 96 2.03 -10.13 12.21
CA TYR A 96 2.10 -11.22 11.24
C TYR A 96 3.39 -12.05 11.33
N HIS A 97 4.44 -11.57 11.98
CA HIS A 97 5.73 -12.26 12.06
C HIS A 97 6.28 -12.71 10.67
N PRO A 98 6.32 -11.82 9.66
CA PRO A 98 6.83 -12.19 8.33
C PRO A 98 8.32 -12.53 8.39
N SER A 99 8.78 -13.26 7.38
CA SER A 99 10.21 -13.64 7.25
C SER A 99 11.02 -12.66 6.39
N GLY A 100 10.37 -11.65 5.82
CA GLY A 100 11.02 -10.60 5.04
C GLY A 100 10.01 -9.61 4.46
N TYR A 101 10.51 -8.64 3.69
CA TYR A 101 9.71 -7.57 3.12
C TYR A 101 10.16 -7.21 1.70
N ASN A 102 9.21 -6.82 0.85
CA ASN A 102 9.51 -5.94 -0.27
C ASN A 102 8.97 -4.54 0.03
N VAL A 103 9.84 -3.56 -0.10
CA VAL A 103 9.51 -2.15 0.14
C VAL A 103 9.96 -1.33 -1.06
N GLY A 104 9.07 -0.53 -1.65
CA GLY A 104 9.46 0.29 -2.80
C GLY A 104 8.32 1.01 -3.49
N PHE A 105 8.69 1.76 -4.52
CA PHE A 105 7.80 2.57 -5.35
C PHE A 105 7.82 2.07 -6.79
N ASN A 106 6.69 2.21 -7.46
CA ASN A 106 6.64 2.20 -8.92
C ASN A 106 6.32 3.63 -9.36
N MET A 107 7.25 4.28 -10.07
CA MET A 107 7.06 5.66 -10.57
C MET A 107 6.99 5.65 -12.10
N GLY A 108 5.86 6.11 -12.63
CA GLY A 108 5.56 6.08 -14.07
C GLY A 108 4.98 4.75 -14.56
N LEU A 109 4.22 4.84 -15.66
CA LEU A 109 3.46 3.72 -16.22
C LEU A 109 4.34 2.50 -16.55
N CYS A 110 5.50 2.73 -17.16
CA CYS A 110 6.41 1.65 -17.55
C CYS A 110 7.07 0.93 -16.37
N ALA A 111 7.14 1.58 -15.19
CA ALA A 111 7.60 0.94 -13.97
C ALA A 111 6.50 0.11 -13.28
N GLY A 112 5.28 0.08 -13.85
CA GLY A 112 4.16 -0.69 -13.32
C GLY A 112 3.29 0.08 -12.32
N ALA A 113 3.44 1.41 -12.24
CA ALA A 113 2.57 2.27 -11.45
C ALA A 113 1.14 2.20 -11.98
N SER A 114 0.23 1.64 -11.19
CA SER A 114 -1.19 1.54 -11.55
C SER A 114 -2.00 2.76 -11.10
N ILE A 115 -1.48 3.57 -10.20
CA ILE A 115 -2.11 4.78 -9.68
C ILE A 115 -1.14 5.94 -9.89
N PRO A 116 -1.55 7.04 -10.58
CA PRO A 116 -0.71 8.22 -10.77
C PRO A 116 -0.75 9.10 -9.52
N HIS A 117 -0.22 8.58 -8.40
CA HIS A 117 0.01 9.29 -7.14
C HIS A 117 1.02 8.43 -6.38
N LEU A 118 2.10 9.03 -5.88
CA LEU A 118 3.19 8.36 -5.21
C LEU A 118 2.68 7.50 -4.04
N HIS A 119 2.98 6.21 -4.05
CA HIS A 119 2.68 5.32 -2.92
C HIS A 119 3.78 4.28 -2.79
N GLN A 120 4.28 4.12 -1.58
CA GLN A 120 5.22 3.09 -1.22
C GLN A 120 4.44 1.81 -0.91
N HIS A 121 4.80 0.73 -1.58
CA HIS A 121 4.36 -0.60 -1.20
C HIS A 121 5.23 -1.09 -0.05
N ILE A 122 4.60 -1.62 1.01
CA ILE A 122 5.25 -2.39 2.07
C ILE A 122 4.57 -3.75 2.10
N ILE A 123 5.25 -4.77 1.59
CA ILE A 123 4.70 -6.10 1.35
C ILE A 123 5.42 -7.12 2.27
N PRO A 124 4.74 -7.64 3.30
CA PRO A 124 5.23 -8.76 4.09
C PRO A 124 5.42 -10.01 3.23
N ARG A 125 6.49 -10.77 3.48
CA ARG A 125 6.86 -12.00 2.77
C ARG A 125 6.93 -13.16 3.74
N PHE A 126 6.36 -14.30 3.36
CA PHE A 126 6.24 -15.49 4.21
C PHE A 126 6.95 -16.71 3.59
N PRO A 127 7.42 -17.67 4.41
CA PRO A 127 7.99 -18.92 3.89
C PRO A 127 6.98 -19.69 3.05
N ASN A 128 7.45 -20.36 1.99
CA ASN A 128 6.64 -21.19 1.09
C ASN A 128 5.49 -20.45 0.37
N GLU A 129 5.57 -19.13 0.29
CA GLU A 129 4.65 -18.38 -0.55
C GLU A 129 4.99 -18.58 -2.04
N ILE A 130 3.94 -18.53 -2.86
CA ILE A 130 4.02 -18.49 -4.30
C ILE A 130 4.91 -17.30 -4.69
N GLY A 131 6.01 -17.53 -5.41
CA GLY A 131 6.98 -16.48 -5.71
C GLY A 131 6.38 -15.34 -6.54
N ILE A 132 7.00 -14.16 -6.53
CA ILE A 132 6.54 -12.98 -7.32
C ILE A 132 6.25 -13.35 -8.79
N GLY A 133 7.08 -14.23 -9.38
CA GLY A 133 6.90 -14.68 -10.77
C GLY A 133 5.59 -15.45 -11.01
N GLU A 134 5.14 -16.29 -10.08
CA GLU A 134 3.88 -17.03 -10.20
C GLU A 134 2.66 -16.15 -9.90
N LEU A 135 2.81 -15.19 -8.98
CA LEU A 135 1.78 -14.22 -8.64
C LEU A 135 1.54 -13.21 -9.78
N LEU A 136 2.60 -12.87 -10.54
CA LEU A 136 2.51 -12.15 -11.81
C LEU A 136 1.92 -13.01 -12.94
N GLY A 137 2.06 -14.34 -12.86
CA GLY A 137 1.45 -15.31 -13.79
C GLY A 137 -0.07 -15.47 -13.67
N GLY A 138 -0.72 -14.74 -12.74
CA GLY A 138 -2.17 -14.72 -12.59
C GLY A 138 -2.73 -15.63 -11.49
N ASN A 139 -1.88 -16.40 -10.81
CA ASN A 139 -2.28 -17.23 -9.69
C ASN A 139 -2.20 -16.40 -8.40
N ARG A 140 -3.35 -16.04 -7.82
CA ARG A 140 -3.43 -15.36 -6.52
C ARG A 140 -4.29 -16.16 -5.56
N ILE A 141 -3.75 -16.48 -4.39
CA ILE A 141 -4.53 -16.98 -3.26
C ILE A 141 -4.68 -15.81 -2.29
N LEU A 142 -5.90 -15.25 -2.19
CA LEU A 142 -6.19 -14.24 -1.18
C LEU A 142 -6.43 -14.95 0.14
N VAL A 143 -5.47 -14.84 1.06
CA VAL A 143 -5.48 -15.58 2.33
C VAL A 143 -6.28 -14.86 3.43
N GLU A 144 -6.44 -13.53 3.33
CA GLU A 144 -7.16 -12.72 4.32
C GLU A 144 -7.90 -11.55 3.66
N ASP A 145 -9.11 -11.24 4.14
CA ASP A 145 -9.88 -10.07 3.72
C ASP A 145 -9.19 -8.77 4.19
N PRO A 146 -8.97 -7.77 3.32
CA PRO A 146 -8.30 -6.52 3.68
C PRO A 146 -8.92 -5.74 4.85
N ARG A 147 -10.24 -5.83 5.06
CA ARG A 147 -10.92 -5.20 6.21
C ARG A 147 -10.53 -5.89 7.51
N ARG A 148 -10.44 -7.21 7.50
CA ARG A 148 -9.96 -7.99 8.65
C ARG A 148 -8.49 -7.73 8.93
N THR A 149 -7.67 -7.59 7.88
CA THR A 149 -6.28 -7.14 8.01
C THR A 149 -6.20 -5.79 8.71
N LEU A 150 -7.04 -4.82 8.31
CA LEU A 150 -7.10 -3.50 8.94
C LEU A 150 -7.44 -3.58 10.42
N ASP A 151 -8.48 -4.35 10.79
CA ASP A 151 -8.91 -4.51 12.18
C ASP A 151 -7.79 -5.06 13.07
N ARG A 152 -7.10 -6.12 12.60
CA ARG A 152 -5.97 -6.73 13.32
C ARG A 152 -4.79 -5.79 13.50
N LEU A 153 -4.48 -5.00 12.47
CA LEU A 153 -3.41 -4.00 12.52
C LEU A 153 -3.76 -2.89 13.52
N LYS A 154 -5.00 -2.39 13.51
CA LYS A 154 -5.48 -1.39 14.48
C LYS A 154 -5.44 -1.92 15.92
N GLU A 155 -5.82 -3.18 16.12
CA GLU A 155 -5.72 -3.83 17.42
C GLU A 155 -4.27 -3.94 17.91
N THR A 156 -3.37 -4.44 17.06
CA THR A 156 -1.95 -4.56 17.42
C THR A 156 -1.32 -3.18 17.69
N ALA A 157 -1.65 -2.19 16.87
CA ALA A 157 -1.15 -0.82 17.02
C ALA A 157 -1.54 -0.25 18.39
N ARG A 158 -2.81 -0.40 18.79
CA ARG A 158 -3.32 0.00 20.10
C ARG A 158 -2.60 -0.73 21.25
N GLU A 159 -2.43 -2.05 21.14
CA GLU A 159 -1.77 -2.85 22.20
C GLU A 159 -0.29 -2.53 22.38
N LYS A 160 0.41 -2.18 21.29
CA LYS A 160 1.85 -1.90 21.28
C LYS A 160 2.17 -0.41 21.42
N GLY A 161 1.17 0.46 21.45
CA GLY A 161 1.35 1.92 21.46
C GLY A 161 2.04 2.44 20.19
N LEU A 162 1.83 1.76 19.06
CA LEU A 162 2.32 2.16 17.75
C LEU A 162 1.24 2.96 17.03
N PHE A 163 1.64 3.90 16.18
CA PHE A 163 0.69 4.75 15.43
C PHE A 163 -0.40 5.36 16.34
N PRO A 164 -0.02 6.06 17.43
CA PRO A 164 -1.02 6.74 18.24
C PRO A 164 -1.85 7.67 17.33
N PRO A 165 -3.16 7.80 17.60
CA PRO A 165 -3.98 8.73 16.84
C PRO A 165 -3.32 10.11 16.87
N PRO A 166 -3.34 10.86 15.74
CA PRO A 166 -2.90 12.24 15.76
C PRO A 166 -3.67 12.98 16.87
N SER A 167 -2.93 13.70 17.70
CA SER A 167 -3.44 14.46 18.85
C SER A 167 -4.44 15.53 18.42
#